data_AF-A0A7W0KEV9-F1
#
_entry.id   AF-A0A7W0KEV9-F1
#
_cell.length_a   1.000
_cell.length_b   1.000
_cell.length_c   1.000
_cell.angle_alpha   90.00
_cell.angle_beta   90.00
_cell.angle_gamma   90.00
#
_symmetry.space_group_name_H-M   'P 1'
#
loop_
_entity.id
_entity.type
_entity.pdbx_description
1 polymer ?
#
loop_
_entity_poly.entity_id
_entity_poly.type
_entity_poly.pdbx_seq_one_letter_code
_entity_poly.pdbx_strand_id
1 'polypeptide(L)'
;MATAVAGGDTAATEQYHKTTLANGVRVVTGPMSGVRSASLIFYYNIGSRSEPDSIAGVSHFLEHMLFKGTQKRPDPMTISEEIESVGGMLNAATGRESTSYWCKVPSTHFELAYDVLADMLRNSTFD
;
A
#
# COMPACT_ATOMS: atom_id res chain seq x y z
N MET A 1 -7.86 9.45 -2.92
CA MET A 1 -9.33 9.30 -2.88
C MET A 1 -9.60 7.86 -3.27
N ALA A 2 -10.11 7.02 -2.37
CA ALA A 2 -10.35 5.61 -2.71
C ALA A 2 -11.64 5.51 -3.52
N THR A 3 -11.54 5.04 -4.76
CA THR A 3 -12.70 4.79 -5.63
C THR A 3 -12.98 3.30 -5.63
N ALA A 4 -14.14 2.90 -5.10
CA ALA A 4 -14.74 1.60 -5.35
C ALA A 4 -16.00 1.84 -6.19
N VAL A 5 -16.08 1.20 -7.37
CA VAL A 5 -17.33 1.08 -8.13
C VAL A 5 -17.76 -0.37 -8.01
N ALA A 6 -18.96 -0.59 -7.47
CA ALA A 6 -19.72 -1.81 -7.67
C ALA A 6 -21.19 -1.46 -7.82
N GLY A 7 -21.83 -2.07 -8.83
CA GLY A 7 -23.25 -1.93 -9.16
C GLY A 7 -24.17 -2.51 -8.09
N GLY A 8 -25.45 -2.16 -8.23
CA GLY A 8 -26.48 -2.20 -7.19
C GLY A 8 -26.76 -3.56 -6.57
N ASP A 9 -26.96 -3.55 -5.26
CA ASP A 9 -28.28 -3.75 -4.64
C ASP A 9 -28.23 -3.12 -3.23
N THR A 10 -29.36 -2.70 -2.69
CA THR A 10 -29.45 -1.86 -1.47
C THR A 10 -28.74 -2.45 -0.24
N ALA A 11 -27.64 -1.82 0.22
CA ALA A 11 -26.99 -2.14 1.48
C ALA A 11 -26.42 -0.86 2.12
N ALA A 12 -26.40 -0.82 3.46
CA ALA A 12 -26.09 0.32 4.32
C ALA A 12 -24.95 1.21 3.81
N THR A 13 -25.09 2.52 3.98
CA THR A 13 -23.98 3.48 3.76
C THR A 13 -22.81 3.04 4.62
N GLU A 14 -21.83 2.34 4.04
CA GLU A 14 -20.66 1.88 4.78
C GLU A 14 -19.90 3.11 5.26
N GLN A 15 -19.98 3.36 6.56
CA GLN A 15 -19.41 4.55 7.16
C GLN A 15 -17.88 4.40 7.18
N TYR A 16 -17.20 5.33 6.52
CA TYR A 16 -15.76 5.46 6.63
C TYR A 16 -15.40 6.21 7.91
N HIS A 17 -14.42 5.68 8.65
CA HIS A 17 -13.85 6.33 9.82
C HIS A 17 -12.48 6.92 9.46
N LYS A 18 -12.27 8.18 9.83
CA LYS A 18 -10.98 8.87 9.65
C LYS A 18 -10.39 9.20 11.01
N THR A 19 -9.18 8.71 11.26
CA THR A 19 -8.39 9.01 12.44
C THR A 19 -7.10 9.72 12.02
N THR A 20 -6.73 10.78 12.73
CA THR A 20 -5.40 11.42 12.54
C THR A 20 -4.55 11.06 13.75
N LEU A 21 -3.44 10.37 13.51
CA LEU A 21 -2.50 9.98 14.54
C LEU A 21 -1.69 11.19 15.02
N ALA A 22 -1.07 11.09 16.20
CA ALA A 22 -0.27 12.18 16.78
C ALA A 22 0.91 12.62 15.89
N ASN A 23 1.42 11.73 15.03
CA ASN A 23 2.47 12.01 14.06
C ASN A 23 1.94 12.62 12.73
N GLY A 24 0.65 12.94 12.64
CA GLY A 24 0.02 13.54 11.46
C GLY A 24 -0.43 12.54 10.38
N VAL A 25 -0.14 11.24 10.53
CA VAL A 25 -0.61 10.22 9.59
C VAL A 25 -2.13 10.12 9.68
N ARG A 26 -2.79 10.10 8.51
CA ARG A 26 -4.24 9.95 8.38
C ARG A 26 -4.55 8.50 8.06
N VAL A 27 -5.34 7.86 8.90
CA VAL A 27 -5.84 6.50 8.71
C VAL A 27 -7.32 6.59 8.33
N VAL A 28 -7.69 5.95 7.23
CA VAL A 28 -9.08 5.85 6.78
C VAL A 28 -9.43 4.37 6.74
N THR A 29 -10.47 3.98 7.49
CA THR A 29 -10.99 2.61 7.51
C THR A 29 -12.44 2.61 7.05
N GLY A 30 -12.83 1.57 6.30
CA GLY A 30 -14.21 1.35 5.88
C GLY A 30 -14.49 -0.15 5.96
N PRO A 31 -15.41 -0.61 6.82
CA PRO A 31 -15.78 -2.01 6.84
C PRO A 31 -16.54 -2.34 5.56
N MET A 32 -16.19 -3.46 4.91
CA MET A 32 -16.90 -3.98 3.74
C MET A 32 -17.62 -5.26 4.14
N SER A 33 -18.92 -5.15 4.40
CA SER A 33 -19.76 -6.29 4.78
C SER A 33 -19.91 -7.24 3.58
N GLY A 34 -19.67 -8.54 3.82
CA GLY A 34 -19.78 -9.58 2.79
C GLY A 34 -18.47 -9.95 2.08
N VAL A 35 -17.36 -9.27 2.35
CA VAL A 35 -16.03 -9.69 1.87
C VAL A 35 -15.18 -10.29 3.00
N ARG A 36 -14.37 -11.29 2.67
CA ARG A 36 -13.39 -11.92 3.60
C ARG A 36 -11.95 -11.56 3.27
N SER A 37 -11.75 -10.43 2.60
CA SER A 37 -10.44 -9.88 2.25
C SER A 37 -10.25 -8.52 2.90
N ALA A 38 -9.00 -8.18 3.20
CA ALA A 38 -8.60 -6.84 3.60
C ALA A 38 -7.70 -6.22 2.52
N SER A 39 -7.85 -4.91 2.29
CA SER A 39 -6.97 -4.13 1.44
C SER A 39 -6.29 -3.06 2.29
N LEU A 40 -4.98 -2.97 2.19
CA LEU A 40 -4.16 -1.96 2.86
C LEU A 40 -3.44 -1.11 1.80
N ILE A 41 -3.47 0.20 1.97
CA ILE A 41 -2.86 1.15 1.05
C ILE A 41 -2.12 2.21 1.86
N PHE A 42 -0.81 2.33 1.65
CA PHE A 42 -0.05 3.52 2.01
C PHE A 42 -0.07 4.49 0.83
N TYR A 43 -0.64 5.67 1.06
CA TYR A 43 -0.85 6.67 0.01
C TYR A 43 -0.06 7.95 0.32
N TYR A 44 0.80 8.32 -0.61
CA TYR A 44 1.64 9.51 -0.52
C TYR A 44 1.18 10.54 -1.56
N ASN A 45 0.96 11.77 -1.12
CA ASN A 45 0.59 12.89 -1.98
C ASN A 45 1.84 13.54 -2.60
N ILE A 46 2.68 12.71 -3.21
CA ILE A 46 3.89 13.08 -3.92
C ILE A 46 4.03 12.13 -5.11
N GLY A 47 4.52 12.65 -6.22
CA GLY A 47 4.80 11.90 -7.44
C GLY A 47 5.72 12.72 -8.33
N SER A 48 5.84 12.35 -9.61
CA SER A 48 6.87 12.92 -10.48
C SER A 48 6.79 14.43 -10.70
N ARG A 49 5.62 15.06 -10.49
CA ARG A 49 5.46 16.52 -10.53
C ARG A 49 6.25 17.26 -9.46
N SER A 50 6.54 16.59 -8.34
CA SER A 50 7.23 17.20 -7.19
C SER A 50 8.75 17.04 -7.26
N GLU A 51 9.26 16.41 -8.32
CA GLU A 51 10.68 16.15 -8.49
C GLU A 51 11.38 17.39 -9.06
N PRO A 52 12.58 17.73 -8.56
CA PRO A 52 13.46 18.64 -9.27
C PRO A 52 14.01 17.95 -10.54
N ASP A 53 14.20 18.72 -11.60
CA ASP A 53 14.69 18.22 -12.91
C ASP A 53 15.98 17.41 -12.80
N SER A 54 16.86 17.73 -11.84
CA SER A 54 18.12 17.02 -11.60
C SER A 54 17.98 15.55 -11.22
N ILE A 55 16.79 15.14 -10.72
CA ILE A 55 16.49 13.77 -10.30
C ILE A 55 15.14 13.30 -10.89
N ALA A 56 14.76 13.82 -12.05
CA ALA A 56 13.54 13.42 -12.73
C ALA A 56 13.47 11.89 -12.89
N GLY A 57 12.34 11.30 -12.50
CA GLY A 57 12.11 9.86 -12.42
C GLY A 57 12.37 9.23 -11.04
N VAL A 58 12.86 9.99 -10.05
CA VAL A 58 13.22 9.43 -8.74
C VAL A 58 12.04 8.77 -8.00
N SER A 59 10.82 9.27 -8.13
CA SER A 59 9.65 8.69 -7.45
C SER A 59 9.35 7.29 -7.99
N HIS A 60 9.39 7.11 -9.31
CA HIS A 60 9.21 5.79 -9.94
C HIS A 60 10.41 4.89 -9.67
N PHE A 61 11.63 5.44 -9.66
CA PHE A 61 12.83 4.68 -9.28
C PHE A 61 12.71 4.15 -7.84
N LEU A 62 12.37 5.01 -6.88
CA LEU A 62 12.16 4.63 -5.48
C LEU A 62 11.07 3.57 -5.36
N GLU A 63 9.95 3.72 -6.10
CA GLU A 63 8.90 2.70 -6.14
C GLU A 63 9.46 1.31 -6.42
N HIS A 64 10.32 1.15 -7.45
CA HIS A 64 10.95 -0.14 -7.75
C HIS A 64 11.93 -0.58 -6.67
N MET A 65 12.74 0.35 -6.16
CA MET A 65 13.78 0.02 -5.17
C MET A 65 13.20 -0.46 -3.84
N LEU A 66 12.03 0.05 -3.42
CA LEU A 66 11.38 -0.41 -2.18
C LEU A 66 10.90 -1.88 -2.24
N PHE A 67 10.86 -2.49 -3.42
CA PHE A 67 10.58 -3.92 -3.61
C PHE A 67 11.86 -4.77 -3.68
N LYS A 68 13.04 -4.17 -3.63
CA LYS A 68 14.30 -4.92 -3.83
C LYS A 68 14.78 -5.68 -2.62
N GLY A 69 14.42 -5.22 -1.43
CA GLY A 69 14.80 -5.89 -0.21
C GLY A 69 14.80 -4.93 0.98
N THR A 70 14.77 -5.53 2.16
CA THR A 70 14.93 -4.91 3.47
C THR A 70 15.89 -5.76 4.29
N GLN A 71 16.29 -5.29 5.47
CA GLN A 71 17.10 -6.13 6.39
C GLN A 71 16.36 -7.40 6.86
N LYS A 72 15.03 -7.35 6.94
CA LYS A 72 14.18 -8.47 7.37
C LYS A 72 13.80 -9.39 6.20
N ARG A 73 13.68 -8.83 4.99
CA ARG A 73 13.26 -9.51 3.76
C ARG A 73 14.29 -9.19 2.67
N PRO A 74 15.38 -9.95 2.60
CA PRO A 74 16.61 -9.51 1.94
C PRO A 74 16.51 -9.36 0.42
N ASP A 75 15.48 -9.91 -0.21
CA ASP A 75 15.37 -9.95 -1.66
C ASP A 75 13.89 -9.83 -2.13
N PRO A 76 13.65 -9.52 -3.41
CA PRO A 76 12.30 -9.32 -3.93
C PRO A 76 11.43 -10.59 -3.88
N MET A 77 12.05 -11.77 -4.01
CA MET A 77 11.32 -13.03 -3.97
C MET A 77 10.75 -13.25 -2.58
N THR A 78 11.56 -13.05 -1.53
CA THR A 78 11.11 -13.16 -0.14
C THR A 78 9.91 -12.23 0.14
N ILE A 79 9.95 -10.99 -0.36
CA ILE A 79 8.84 -10.03 -0.19
C ILE A 79 7.57 -10.53 -0.87
N SER A 80 7.67 -10.95 -2.14
CA SER A 80 6.51 -11.42 -2.91
C SER A 80 5.94 -12.72 -2.33
N GLU A 81 6.78 -13.68 -1.97
CA GLU A 81 6.37 -14.98 -1.44
C GLU A 81 5.58 -14.87 -0.12
N GLU A 82 5.95 -13.96 0.78
CA GLU A 82 5.19 -13.77 2.02
C GLU A 82 3.73 -13.37 1.77
N ILE A 83 3.46 -12.56 0.74
CA ILE A 83 2.11 -12.14 0.38
C ILE A 83 1.41 -13.17 -0.52
N GLU A 84 2.10 -13.67 -1.54
CA GLU A 84 1.50 -14.58 -2.52
C GLU A 84 1.20 -15.97 -1.93
N SER A 85 2.02 -16.46 -0.99
CA SER A 85 1.79 -17.74 -0.31
C SER A 85 0.49 -17.80 0.50
N VAL A 86 -0.04 -16.65 0.92
CA VAL A 86 -1.33 -16.53 1.60
C VAL A 86 -2.48 -16.17 0.65
N GLY A 87 -2.25 -16.24 -0.67
CA GLY A 87 -3.22 -15.87 -1.70
C GLY A 87 -3.43 -14.36 -1.83
N GLY A 88 -2.45 -13.57 -1.42
CA GLY A 88 -2.48 -12.12 -1.51
C GLY A 88 -1.97 -11.57 -2.84
N MET A 89 -2.08 -10.25 -2.98
CA MET A 89 -1.48 -9.48 -4.08
C MET A 89 -0.82 -8.23 -3.49
N LEU A 90 0.39 -7.93 -3.94
CA LEU A 90 1.17 -6.77 -3.56
C LEU A 90 1.52 -5.97 -4.81
N ASN A 91 1.37 -4.64 -4.79
CA ASN A 91 1.77 -3.80 -5.90
C ASN A 91 1.97 -2.34 -5.47
N ALA A 92 2.43 -1.51 -6.39
CA ALA A 92 2.54 -0.07 -6.23
C ALA A 92 2.13 0.66 -7.53
N ALA A 93 2.01 1.98 -7.43
CA ALA A 93 1.83 2.85 -8.57
C ALA A 93 2.34 4.26 -8.26
N THR A 94 3.19 4.80 -9.12
CA THR A 94 3.60 6.20 -9.13
C THR A 94 2.97 6.96 -10.29
N GLY A 95 2.24 8.01 -9.95
CA GLY A 95 1.71 8.99 -10.89
C GLY A 95 2.44 10.33 -10.82
N ARG A 96 1.87 11.34 -11.45
CA ARG A 96 2.40 12.71 -11.39
C ARG A 96 2.26 13.33 -10.00
N GLU A 97 1.17 13.06 -9.30
CA GLU A 97 0.82 13.76 -8.06
C GLU A 97 0.73 12.83 -6.84
N SER A 98 0.85 11.52 -7.06
CA SER A 98 0.72 10.54 -5.98
C SER A 98 1.50 9.27 -6.24
N THR A 99 1.94 8.64 -5.16
CA THR A 99 2.50 7.29 -5.14
C THR A 99 1.75 6.47 -4.11
N SER A 100 1.42 5.23 -4.44
CA SER A 100 0.76 4.31 -3.53
C SER A 100 1.43 2.95 -3.51
N TYR A 101 1.51 2.35 -2.33
CA TYR A 101 1.93 0.97 -2.11
C TYR A 101 0.79 0.23 -1.44
N TRP A 102 0.39 -0.91 -1.97
CA TRP A 102 -0.82 -1.57 -1.51
C TRP A 102 -0.72 -3.08 -1.56
N CYS A 103 -1.49 -3.69 -0.68
CA CYS A 103 -1.63 -5.13 -0.58
C CYS A 103 -3.10 -5.50 -0.39
N LYS A 104 -3.52 -6.63 -0.96
CA LYS A 104 -4.83 -7.24 -0.74
C LYS A 104 -4.62 -8.70 -0.34
N VAL A 105 -5.18 -9.10 0.80
CA VAL A 105 -5.03 -10.44 1.39
C VAL A 105 -6.36 -10.94 1.94
N PRO A 106 -6.52 -12.25 2.23
CA PRO A 106 -7.57 -12.70 3.14
C PRO A 106 -7.49 -11.95 4.48
N SER A 107 -8.63 -11.61 5.08
CA SER A 107 -8.68 -10.74 6.26
C SER A 107 -7.92 -11.29 7.47
N THR A 108 -7.74 -12.61 7.54
CA THR A 108 -6.94 -13.31 8.57
C THR A 108 -5.44 -13.02 8.49
N HIS A 109 -4.95 -12.50 7.35
CA HIS A 109 -3.54 -12.19 7.11
C HIS A 109 -3.27 -10.68 7.07
N PHE A 110 -4.19 -9.85 7.58
CA PHE A 110 -4.02 -8.40 7.60
C PHE A 110 -2.72 -7.95 8.29
N GLU A 111 -2.39 -8.54 9.45
CA GLU A 111 -1.16 -8.21 10.19
C GLU A 111 0.11 -8.50 9.39
N LEU A 112 0.13 -9.60 8.63
CA LEU A 112 1.23 -9.93 7.72
C LEU A 112 1.36 -8.88 6.61
N ALA A 113 0.24 -8.53 5.97
CA ALA A 113 0.24 -7.51 4.91
C ALA A 113 0.72 -6.14 5.42
N TYR A 114 0.33 -5.77 6.64
CA TYR A 114 0.81 -4.56 7.30
C TYR A 114 2.31 -4.60 7.57
N ASP A 115 2.81 -5.70 8.15
CA ASP A 115 4.22 -5.88 8.48
C ASP A 115 5.12 -5.90 7.23
N VAL A 116 4.68 -6.51 6.12
CA VAL A 116 5.41 -6.47 4.84
C VAL A 116 5.49 -5.05 4.30
N LEU A 117 4.36 -4.36 4.14
CA LEU A 117 4.34 -3.00 3.59
C LEU A 117 5.09 -2.00 4.48
N ALA A 118 4.93 -2.09 5.80
CA ALA A 118 5.60 -1.19 6.73
C ALA A 118 7.12 -1.38 6.71
N ASP A 119 7.60 -2.62 6.57
CA ASP A 119 9.02 -2.94 6.48
C ASP A 119 9.62 -2.45 5.16
N MET A 120 8.96 -2.72 4.02
CA MET A 120 9.38 -2.21 2.70
C MET A 120 9.55 -0.68 2.71
N LEU A 121 8.57 0.04 3.29
CA LEU A 121 8.55 1.50 3.27
C LEU A 121 9.55 2.16 4.24
N ARG A 122 10.01 1.43 5.26
CA ARG A 122 10.85 2.01 6.33
C ARG A 122 12.28 1.49 6.33
N ASN A 123 12.49 0.25 5.89
CA ASN A 123 13.73 -0.49 6.13
C ASN A 123 14.34 -1.03 4.82
N SER A 124 13.94 -0.50 3.66
CA SER A 124 14.55 -0.88 2.38
C SER A 124 16.04 -0.54 2.34
N THR A 125 16.84 -1.45 1.80
CA THR A 125 18.30 -1.30 1.71
C THR A 125 18.75 -0.56 0.46
N PHE A 126 17.89 -0.46 -0.57
CA PHE A 126 18.22 0.13 -1.87
C PHE A 126 19.40 -0.56 -2.60
N ASP A 127 19.60 -1.85 -2.34
CA ASP A 127 20.66 -2.69 -2.94
C ASP A 127 20.14 -3.56 -4.10
#